data_AF-A0ABD1R7X8-F1
#
_entry.id   AF-A0ABD1R7X8-F1
#
_cell.length_a   1.000
_cell.length_b   1.000
_cell.length_c   1.000
_cell.angle_alpha   90.00
_cell.angle_beta   90.00
_cell.angle_gamma   90.00
#
_symmetry.space_group_name_H-M   'P 1'
#
loop_
_entity.id
_entity.type
_entity.pdbx_description
1 polymer ?
#
loop_
_entity_poly.entity_id
_entity_poly.type
_entity_poly.pdbx_seq_one_letter_code
_entity_poly.pdbx_strand_id
1 'polypeptide(L)'
;MARTEVQLISREEEEVEIHGDILEAILSYVPLIDLVPASSVSKSWCSAVASSLRHLKRPKPWLIIHKQANRSPYATTTHAYDPSSNQWVKISQPSIKFISALKSSQSNFLYMLSSSKFSFSFDPLNSTWFHVDPPLVWRTDPIVARVGDSVVVAGGVCQFEDDPLAVEMYDFNKREWYTCESMPGSLKESAASAWLSIATMNDKLIVTEKQTGVTHWFDTETKSWSGPYNLNPGQPVVKYNIGSFNEDLILVGLCKNVERFKIWKMSAGNFYCEEIGEMPLAFVEKLKSESFGFSSINMLVARNFVYMYNSWEVEEVVVCELTSRQRRTRWLQVVERAKCGGA
;
A
#
# COMPACT_ATOMS: atom_id res chain seq x y z
N MET A 1 41.63 -74.72 10.92
CA MET A 1 41.64 -73.25 10.72
C MET A 1 40.65 -72.93 9.62
N ALA A 2 39.42 -72.58 9.98
CA ALA A 2 38.44 -72.03 9.04
C ALA A 2 38.50 -70.50 9.18
N ARG A 3 38.81 -69.80 8.08
CA ARG A 3 38.83 -68.34 8.00
C ARG A 3 37.42 -67.89 7.68
N THR A 4 36.73 -67.32 8.66
CA THR A 4 35.44 -66.66 8.45
C THR A 4 35.70 -65.28 7.86
N GLU A 5 35.41 -65.09 6.57
CA GLU A 5 35.32 -63.77 5.96
C GLU A 5 34.03 -63.11 6.44
N VAL A 6 34.19 -62.05 7.22
CA VAL A 6 33.09 -61.15 7.59
C VAL A 6 32.92 -60.18 6.42
N GLN A 7 31.90 -60.41 5.59
CA GLN A 7 31.42 -59.44 4.61
C GLN A 7 30.82 -58.23 5.36
N LEU A 8 31.52 -57.11 5.31
CA LEU A 8 30.99 -55.80 5.70
C LEU A 8 30.00 -55.36 4.62
N ILE A 9 28.70 -55.57 4.90
CA ILE A 9 27.62 -54.96 4.12
C ILE A 9 27.60 -53.48 4.50
N SER A 10 28.19 -52.62 3.65
CA SER A 10 27.94 -51.19 3.69
C SER A 10 26.49 -50.95 3.27
N ARG A 11 25.62 -50.63 4.24
CA ARG A 11 24.34 -49.99 3.95
C ARG A 11 24.64 -48.63 3.33
N GLU A 12 24.56 -48.53 2.01
CA GLU A 12 24.34 -47.24 1.37
C GLU A 12 22.99 -46.73 1.88
N GLU A 13 23.03 -45.65 2.67
CA GLU A 13 21.83 -44.90 3.01
C GLU A 13 21.30 -44.35 1.68
N GLU A 14 20.19 -44.91 1.18
CA GLU A 14 19.44 -44.35 0.06
C GLU A 14 19.11 -42.88 0.41
N GLU A 15 19.83 -41.93 -0.20
CA GLU A 15 19.49 -40.52 -0.09
C GLU A 15 18.09 -40.33 -0.65
N VAL A 16 17.12 -40.09 0.23
CA VAL A 16 15.74 -39.82 -0.17
C VAL A 16 15.72 -38.44 -0.81
N GLU A 17 15.79 -38.42 -2.14
CA GLU A 17 15.71 -37.16 -2.88
C GLU A 17 14.30 -36.57 -2.80
N ILE A 18 14.21 -35.33 -2.30
CA ILE A 18 12.95 -34.59 -2.18
C ILE A 18 12.60 -33.97 -3.54
N HIS A 19 11.58 -34.50 -4.21
CA HIS A 19 11.12 -34.05 -5.52
C HIS A 19 9.61 -33.84 -5.59
N GLY A 20 9.16 -33.22 -6.68
CA GLY A 20 7.75 -33.17 -7.08
C GLY A 20 6.85 -32.47 -6.06
N ASP A 21 5.71 -33.09 -5.77
CA ASP A 21 4.66 -32.60 -4.87
C ASP A 21 5.16 -32.37 -3.44
N ILE A 22 6.05 -33.22 -2.94
CA ILE A 22 6.66 -33.07 -1.61
C ILE A 22 7.52 -31.80 -1.56
N LEU A 23 8.33 -31.55 -2.59
CA LEU A 23 9.13 -30.33 -2.68
C LEU A 23 8.24 -29.08 -2.75
N GLU A 24 7.18 -29.12 -3.55
CA GLU A 24 6.21 -28.02 -3.65
C GLU A 24 5.51 -27.73 -2.31
N ALA A 25 5.13 -28.80 -1.59
CA ALA A 25 4.51 -28.71 -0.28
C ALA A 25 5.48 -28.10 0.74
N ILE A 26 6.75 -28.54 0.79
CA ILE A 26 7.77 -27.97 1.68
C ILE A 26 7.94 -26.47 1.39
N LEU A 27 8.14 -26.10 0.12
CA LEU A 27 8.32 -24.72 -0.30
C LEU A 27 7.09 -23.84 -0.02
N SER A 28 5.89 -24.43 0.10
CA SER A 28 4.68 -23.66 0.45
C SER A 28 4.73 -23.09 1.88
N TYR A 29 5.52 -23.70 2.77
CA TYR A 29 5.73 -23.25 4.15
C TYR A 29 6.94 -22.32 4.31
N VAL A 30 7.82 -22.24 3.30
CA VAL A 30 9.02 -21.40 3.35
C VAL A 30 8.66 -19.93 3.14
N PRO A 31 9.19 -18.97 3.93
CA PRO A 31 8.97 -17.54 3.74
C PRO A 31 9.30 -17.06 2.32
N LEU A 32 8.58 -16.05 1.82
CA LEU A 32 8.78 -15.60 0.43
C LEU A 32 10.21 -15.13 0.14
N ILE A 33 10.89 -14.56 1.14
CA ILE A 33 12.28 -14.11 1.01
C ILE A 33 13.27 -15.25 0.73
N ASP A 34 13.01 -16.43 1.31
CA ASP A 34 13.87 -17.61 1.19
C ASP A 34 13.57 -18.43 -0.08
N LEU A 35 12.47 -18.13 -0.77
CA LEU A 35 12.13 -18.79 -2.03
C LEU A 35 13.01 -18.32 -3.20
N VAL A 36 13.58 -17.12 -3.12
CA VAL A 36 14.50 -16.60 -4.16
C VAL A 36 15.76 -17.47 -4.25
N PRO A 37 16.54 -17.68 -3.17
CA PRO A 37 17.69 -18.59 -3.23
C PRO A 37 17.26 -20.03 -3.52
N ALA A 38 16.13 -20.50 -2.98
CA ALA A 38 15.60 -21.83 -3.28
C ALA A 38 15.35 -22.05 -4.78
N SER A 39 14.81 -21.03 -5.48
CA SER A 39 14.55 -21.10 -6.93
C SER A 39 15.83 -21.16 -7.78
N SER A 40 16.98 -20.81 -7.20
CA SER A 40 18.28 -20.81 -7.89
C SER A 40 19.05 -22.14 -7.75
N VAL A 41 18.55 -23.09 -6.94
CA VAL A 41 19.22 -24.37 -6.70
C VAL A 41 19.24 -25.26 -7.95
N SER A 42 18.11 -25.40 -8.63
CA SER A 42 17.98 -26.19 -9.86
C SER A 42 16.71 -25.83 -10.63
N LYS A 43 16.58 -26.33 -11.87
CA LYS A 43 15.34 -26.18 -12.66
C LYS A 43 14.12 -26.83 -11.99
N SER A 44 14.32 -27.96 -11.30
CA SER A 44 13.28 -28.65 -10.53
C SER A 44 12.78 -27.77 -9.39
N TRP A 45 13.70 -27.21 -8.59
CA TRP A 45 13.37 -26.29 -7.50
C TRP A 45 12.72 -25.01 -7.98
N CYS A 46 13.23 -24.41 -9.06
CA CYS A 46 12.61 -23.24 -9.68
C CYS A 46 11.16 -23.52 -10.08
N SER A 47 10.91 -24.67 -10.71
CA SER A 47 9.57 -25.11 -11.10
C SER A 47 8.67 -25.36 -9.89
N ALA A 48 9.20 -26.00 -8.84
CA ALA A 48 8.46 -26.27 -7.60
C ALA A 48 8.12 -24.99 -6.84
N VAL A 49 9.05 -24.02 -6.77
CA VAL A 49 8.77 -22.67 -6.21
C VAL A 49 7.66 -22.00 -7.00
N ALA A 50 7.75 -21.98 -8.33
CA ALA A 50 6.76 -21.35 -9.19
C ALA A 50 5.38 -22.03 -9.07
N SER A 51 5.33 -23.36 -9.02
CA SER A 51 4.11 -24.14 -8.82
C SER A 51 3.50 -23.86 -7.45
N SER A 52 4.32 -23.94 -6.39
CA SER A 52 3.89 -23.69 -5.01
C SER A 52 3.27 -22.30 -4.84
N LEU A 53 3.90 -21.25 -5.40
CA LEU A 53 3.37 -19.87 -5.38
C LEU A 53 2.05 -19.69 -6.14
N ARG A 54 1.80 -20.51 -7.16
CA ARG A 54 0.56 -20.45 -7.95
C ARG A 54 -0.58 -21.22 -7.29
N HIS A 55 -0.28 -22.37 -6.70
CA HIS A 55 -1.29 -23.37 -6.34
C HIS A 55 -1.47 -23.56 -4.83
N LEU A 56 -0.38 -23.54 -4.06
CA LEU A 56 -0.39 -23.90 -2.64
C LEU A 56 -0.31 -22.66 -1.74
N LYS A 57 0.51 -21.68 -2.12
CA LYS A 57 0.79 -20.48 -1.35
C LYS A 57 0.43 -19.23 -2.14
N ARG A 58 -0.75 -18.66 -1.86
CA ARG A 58 -1.07 -17.32 -2.35
C ARG A 58 -0.24 -16.28 -1.60
N PRO A 59 0.64 -15.52 -2.26
CA PRO A 59 1.42 -14.48 -1.60
C PRO A 59 0.50 -13.45 -0.95
N LYS A 60 0.73 -13.21 0.33
CA LYS A 60 0.09 -12.11 1.04
C LYS A 60 0.82 -10.80 0.67
N PRO A 61 0.10 -9.67 0.52
CA PRO A 61 0.72 -8.39 0.20
C PRO A 61 1.68 -8.00 1.33
N TRP A 62 2.86 -7.52 0.96
CA TRP A 62 3.82 -6.99 1.93
C TRP A 62 3.50 -5.53 2.22
N LEU A 63 3.72 -5.11 3.46
CA LEU A 63 3.76 -3.69 3.80
C LEU A 63 5.20 -3.22 3.71
N ILE A 64 5.46 -2.20 2.89
CA ILE A 64 6.79 -1.61 2.74
C ILE A 64 6.75 -0.20 3.35
N ILE A 65 7.65 0.05 4.31
CA ILE A 65 7.83 1.34 4.95
C ILE A 65 9.13 1.95 4.46
N HIS A 66 9.03 3.17 3.95
CA HIS A 66 10.17 4.00 3.57
C HIS A 66 10.36 5.11 4.60
N LYS A 67 11.52 5.16 5.23
CA LYS A 67 11.92 6.23 6.15
C LYS A 67 12.99 7.08 5.48
N GLN A 68 12.74 8.37 5.36
CA GLN A 68 13.69 9.35 4.82
C GLN A 68 14.15 10.28 5.93
N ALA A 69 15.47 10.45 6.08
CA ALA A 69 16.01 11.43 7.01
C ALA A 69 15.61 12.85 6.59
N ASN A 70 15.26 13.70 7.55
CA ASN A 70 14.91 15.11 7.30
C ASN A 70 16.13 16.01 7.02
N ARG A 71 17.34 15.49 7.21
CA ARG A 71 18.61 16.19 7.01
C ARG A 71 19.42 15.53 5.92
N SER A 72 20.18 16.34 5.19
CA SER A 72 21.20 15.86 4.25
C SER A 72 22.10 14.81 4.92
N PRO A 73 22.37 13.65 4.29
CA PRO A 73 22.17 13.34 2.87
C PRO A 73 20.77 12.77 2.50
N TYR A 74 19.74 12.98 3.34
CA TYR A 74 18.37 12.48 3.14
C TYR A 74 18.31 10.97 2.93
N ALA A 75 19.14 10.25 3.70
CA ALA A 75 19.27 8.80 3.61
C ALA A 75 17.90 8.13 3.75
N THR A 76 17.61 7.20 2.85
CA THR A 76 16.38 6.40 2.84
C THR A 76 16.67 5.01 3.38
N THR A 77 15.82 4.52 4.28
CA THR A 77 15.82 3.11 4.69
C THR A 77 14.47 2.50 4.38
N THR A 78 14.49 1.27 3.90
CA THR A 78 13.30 0.54 3.46
C THR A 78 13.19 -0.76 4.23
N HIS A 79 12.05 -0.97 4.88
CA HIS A 79 11.73 -2.19 5.60
C HIS A 79 10.43 -2.77 5.05
N ALA A 80 10.39 -4.09 4.84
CA ALA A 80 9.21 -4.79 4.38
C ALA A 80 8.75 -5.78 5.45
N TYR A 81 7.47 -5.74 5.76
CA TYR A 81 6.82 -6.71 6.63
C TYR A 81 6.21 -7.83 5.79
N ASP A 82 6.63 -9.06 6.08
CA ASP A 82 6.06 -10.27 5.50
C ASP A 82 4.98 -10.84 6.44
N PRO A 83 3.69 -10.71 6.11
CA PRO A 83 2.60 -11.25 6.91
C PRO A 83 2.52 -12.79 6.93
N SER A 84 3.27 -13.49 6.05
CA SER A 84 3.35 -14.96 6.09
C SER A 84 4.29 -15.45 7.20
N SER A 85 5.43 -14.79 7.41
CA SER A 85 6.41 -15.14 8.45
C SER A 85 6.27 -14.29 9.71
N ASN A 86 5.49 -13.20 9.67
CA ASN A 86 5.38 -12.19 10.73
C ASN A 86 6.74 -11.56 11.06
N GLN A 87 7.55 -11.30 10.05
CA GLN A 87 8.90 -10.74 10.19
C GLN A 87 9.08 -9.47 9.36
N TRP A 88 9.96 -8.60 9.86
CA TRP A 88 10.46 -7.44 9.13
C TRP A 88 11.78 -7.79 8.46
N VAL A 89 11.91 -7.42 7.20
CA VAL A 89 13.12 -7.59 6.38
C VAL A 89 13.59 -6.23 5.92
N LYS A 90 14.87 -5.92 6.10
CA LYS A 90 15.48 -4.71 5.53
C LYS A 90 15.73 -4.94 4.04
N ILE A 91 15.17 -4.08 3.20
CA ILE A 91 15.40 -4.11 1.75
C ILE A 91 16.53 -3.14 1.42
N SER A 92 17.56 -3.64 0.76
CA SER A 92 18.61 -2.80 0.18
C SER A 92 18.09 -2.20 -1.11
N GLN A 93 17.90 -0.89 -1.14
CA GLN A 93 17.54 -0.15 -2.35
C GLN A 93 18.70 0.72 -2.80
N PRO A 94 18.83 0.98 -4.11
CA PRO A 94 19.77 1.96 -4.62
C PRO A 94 19.49 3.34 -3.98
N SER A 95 20.56 4.12 -3.75
CA SER A 95 20.40 5.44 -3.18
C SER A 95 19.67 6.35 -4.15
N ILE A 96 18.54 6.90 -3.70
CA ILE A 96 17.74 7.85 -4.47
C ILE A 96 18.41 9.22 -4.32
N LYS A 97 19.11 9.69 -5.35
CA LYS A 97 19.87 10.96 -5.34
C LYS A 97 18.99 12.20 -5.55
N PHE A 98 17.78 12.23 -4.98
CA PHE A 98 16.81 13.30 -5.20
C PHE A 98 16.38 13.98 -3.90
N ILE A 99 16.40 15.32 -3.87
CA ILE A 99 16.17 16.15 -2.67
C ILE A 99 14.70 16.57 -2.62
N SER A 100 13.80 15.60 -2.47
CA SER A 100 12.38 15.84 -2.20
C SER A 100 11.86 14.78 -1.26
N ALA A 101 10.76 15.10 -0.58
CA ALA A 101 10.03 14.14 0.22
C ALA A 101 9.62 12.93 -0.65
N LEU A 102 10.04 11.75 -0.22
CA LEU A 102 9.56 10.48 -0.76
C LEU A 102 8.15 10.22 -0.22
N LYS A 103 7.18 10.09 -1.13
CA LYS A 103 5.78 9.87 -0.79
C LYS A 103 5.23 8.63 -1.49
N SER A 104 4.17 8.08 -0.93
CA SER A 104 3.36 7.01 -1.51
C SER A 104 1.90 7.44 -1.58
N SER A 105 1.13 6.84 -2.49
CA SER A 105 -0.30 7.15 -2.62
C SER A 105 -1.21 5.93 -2.72
N GLN A 106 -0.94 5.03 -3.67
CA GLN A 106 -1.62 3.73 -3.78
C GLN A 106 -0.61 2.59 -3.79
N SER A 107 -0.96 1.47 -3.16
CA SER A 107 -0.23 0.19 -3.16
C SER A 107 1.31 0.32 -3.30
N ASN A 108 1.84 0.26 -4.52
CA ASN A 108 3.26 0.29 -4.84
C ASN A 108 3.73 1.56 -5.57
N PHE A 109 2.87 2.57 -5.71
CA PHE A 109 3.22 3.84 -6.34
C PHE A 109 3.97 4.75 -5.36
N LEU A 110 5.26 4.95 -5.63
CA LEU A 110 6.10 5.93 -4.96
C LEU A 110 6.38 7.10 -5.88
N TYR A 111 6.51 8.28 -5.29
CA TYR A 111 6.87 9.47 -6.05
C TYR A 111 7.63 10.48 -5.20
N MET A 112 8.30 11.37 -5.92
CA MET A 112 8.94 12.56 -5.40
C MET A 112 8.65 13.70 -6.37
N LEU A 113 8.19 14.82 -5.82
CA LEU A 113 7.77 15.98 -6.61
C LEU A 113 8.50 17.22 -6.11
N SER A 114 9.22 17.88 -7.02
CA SER A 114 9.86 19.18 -6.79
C SER A 114 9.46 20.16 -7.90
N SER A 115 9.86 21.42 -7.77
CA SER A 115 9.66 22.43 -8.82
C SER A 115 10.41 22.18 -10.13
N SER A 116 11.42 21.30 -10.15
CA SER A 116 12.25 21.06 -11.33
C SER A 116 12.12 19.66 -11.90
N LYS A 117 11.47 18.74 -11.19
CA LYS A 117 11.43 17.33 -11.57
C LYS A 117 10.31 16.59 -10.85
N PHE A 118 9.66 15.70 -11.59
CA PHE A 118 8.77 14.67 -11.05
C PHE A 118 9.40 13.28 -11.28
N SER A 119 9.53 12.50 -10.22
CA SER A 119 10.09 11.15 -10.29
C SER A 119 9.16 10.17 -9.60
N PHE A 120 8.89 9.04 -10.24
CA PHE A 120 7.98 8.05 -9.69
C PHE A 120 8.40 6.63 -10.04
N SER A 121 7.91 5.69 -9.24
CA SER A 121 8.09 4.26 -9.38
C SER A 121 6.79 3.57 -9.06
N PHE A 122 6.54 2.45 -9.73
CA PHE A 122 5.41 1.59 -9.46
C PHE A 122 5.79 0.11 -9.60
N ASP A 123 7.07 -0.22 -9.66
CA ASP A 123 7.48 -1.62 -9.53
C ASP A 123 7.43 -2.03 -8.05
N PRO A 124 7.10 -3.29 -7.72
CA PRO A 124 6.86 -3.70 -6.34
C PRO A 124 8.02 -3.46 -5.36
N LEU A 125 9.25 -3.38 -5.86
CA LEU A 125 10.46 -3.15 -5.06
C LEU A 125 11.08 -1.77 -5.30
N ASN A 126 10.41 -0.91 -6.06
CA ASN A 126 10.85 0.43 -6.44
C ASN A 126 12.30 0.49 -6.94
N SER A 127 12.66 -0.50 -7.74
CA SER A 127 13.96 -0.68 -8.40
C SER A 127 14.11 0.15 -9.66
N THR A 128 13.00 0.52 -10.31
CA THR A 128 12.94 1.27 -11.57
C THR A 128 12.22 2.59 -11.37
N TRP A 129 12.92 3.68 -11.68
CA TRP A 129 12.39 5.04 -11.51
C TRP A 129 12.23 5.73 -12.86
N PHE A 130 11.07 6.34 -13.04
CA PHE A 130 10.77 7.25 -14.13
C PHE A 130 11.11 8.67 -13.69
N HIS A 131 11.65 9.45 -14.62
CA HIS A 131 12.13 10.80 -14.39
C HIS A 131 11.61 11.68 -15.51
N VAL A 132 10.71 12.60 -15.17
CA VAL A 132 10.00 13.45 -16.13
C VAL A 132 9.99 14.89 -15.64
N ASP A 133 9.65 15.80 -16.54
CA ASP A 133 9.42 17.20 -16.18
C ASP A 133 8.28 17.31 -15.16
N PRO A 134 8.34 18.29 -14.23
CA PRO A 134 7.30 18.47 -13.24
C PRO A 134 5.98 18.94 -13.90
N PRO A 135 4.84 18.85 -13.18
CA PRO A 135 3.62 19.55 -13.56
C PRO A 135 3.88 21.04 -13.76
N LEU A 136 3.06 21.69 -14.59
CA LEU A 136 3.16 23.13 -14.90
C LEU A 136 2.87 23.99 -13.67
N VAL A 137 1.88 23.58 -12.86
CA VAL A 137 1.50 24.32 -11.65
C VAL A 137 2.35 23.83 -10.48
N TRP A 138 3.10 24.76 -9.89
CA TRP A 138 3.87 24.47 -8.69
C TRP A 138 2.97 24.37 -7.47
N ARG A 139 3.19 23.32 -6.67
CA ARG A 139 2.33 22.95 -5.54
C ARG A 139 3.09 22.13 -4.52
N THR A 140 2.70 22.30 -3.26
CA THR A 140 3.13 21.45 -2.15
C THR A 140 1.96 20.58 -1.71
N ASP A 141 2.25 19.36 -1.29
CA ASP A 141 1.22 18.42 -0.80
C ASP A 141 -0.01 18.13 -1.72
N PRO A 142 0.15 17.98 -3.05
CA PRO A 142 -0.96 17.55 -3.90
C PRO A 142 -1.33 16.08 -3.66
N ILE A 143 -2.54 15.69 -4.05
CA ILE A 143 -2.82 14.27 -4.30
C ILE A 143 -2.10 13.85 -5.59
N VAL A 144 -1.44 12.70 -5.54
CA VAL A 144 -0.76 12.12 -6.70
C VAL A 144 -1.20 10.67 -6.81
N ALA A 145 -1.71 10.27 -7.96
CA ALA A 145 -2.30 8.95 -8.15
C ALA A 145 -1.89 8.38 -9.50
N ARG A 146 -1.58 7.07 -9.56
CA ARG A 146 -1.55 6.37 -10.85
C ARG A 146 -2.94 5.87 -11.16
N VAL A 147 -3.47 6.25 -12.33
CA VAL A 147 -4.78 5.83 -12.82
C VAL A 147 -4.59 5.31 -14.23
N GLY A 148 -4.80 4.01 -14.43
CA GLY A 148 -4.48 3.34 -15.70
C GLY A 148 -3.03 3.61 -16.16
N ASP A 149 -2.92 4.18 -17.36
CA ASP A 149 -1.67 4.56 -18.02
C ASP A 149 -1.31 6.04 -17.84
N SER A 150 -1.82 6.67 -16.78
CA SER A 150 -1.55 8.06 -16.46
C SER A 150 -1.23 8.26 -14.98
N VAL A 151 -0.57 9.39 -14.68
CA VAL A 151 -0.45 9.92 -13.33
C VAL A 151 -1.26 11.20 -13.23
N VAL A 152 -2.18 11.26 -12.26
CA VAL A 152 -2.96 12.46 -11.96
C VAL A 152 -2.34 13.16 -10.75
N VAL A 153 -2.07 14.45 -10.89
CA VAL A 153 -1.65 15.36 -9.83
C VAL A 153 -2.75 16.39 -9.66
N ALA A 154 -3.35 16.45 -8.48
CA ALA A 154 -4.48 17.34 -8.22
C ALA A 154 -4.34 18.05 -6.87
N GLY A 155 -4.87 19.26 -6.80
CA GLY A 155 -4.92 20.05 -5.58
C GLY A 155 -3.54 20.42 -5.05
N GLY A 156 -3.42 20.47 -3.72
CA GLY A 156 -2.23 20.89 -2.99
C GLY A 156 -2.36 22.30 -2.42
N VAL A 157 -1.31 22.73 -1.74
CA VAL A 157 -1.14 24.06 -1.17
C VAL A 157 -0.05 24.77 -1.96
N CYS A 158 -0.31 26.01 -2.37
CA CYS A 158 0.71 26.87 -2.94
C CYS A 158 0.73 28.20 -2.19
N GLN A 159 1.92 28.68 -1.81
CA GLN A 159 2.08 30.02 -1.23
C GLN A 159 2.24 31.12 -2.30
N PHE A 160 2.44 30.73 -3.57
CA PHE A 160 2.86 31.63 -4.66
C PHE A 160 1.96 31.58 -5.91
N GLU A 161 0.93 30.74 -5.94
CA GLU A 161 -0.06 30.66 -7.04
C GLU A 161 -1.50 30.64 -6.51
N ASP A 162 -2.43 31.09 -7.36
CA ASP A 162 -3.85 31.32 -7.03
C ASP A 162 -4.78 30.12 -7.31
N ASP A 163 -4.31 29.02 -7.93
CA ASP A 163 -5.14 27.86 -8.26
C ASP A 163 -4.83 26.61 -7.41
N PRO A 164 -5.32 26.55 -6.15
CA PRO A 164 -5.18 25.37 -5.29
C PRO A 164 -5.99 24.16 -5.77
N LEU A 165 -6.79 24.30 -6.83
CA LEU A 165 -7.67 23.26 -7.37
C LEU A 165 -7.16 22.71 -8.70
N ALA A 166 -6.00 23.15 -9.20
CA ALA A 166 -5.46 22.70 -10.47
C ALA A 166 -5.35 21.17 -10.54
N VAL A 167 -5.66 20.61 -11.70
CA VAL A 167 -5.52 19.17 -11.99
C VAL A 167 -4.69 19.01 -13.25
N GLU A 168 -3.64 18.21 -13.15
CA GLU A 168 -2.75 17.90 -14.26
C GLU A 168 -2.55 16.40 -14.37
N MET A 169 -2.48 15.90 -15.59
CA MET A 169 -2.34 14.48 -15.87
C MET A 169 -1.15 14.23 -16.80
N TYR A 170 -0.25 13.33 -16.39
CA TYR A 170 0.86 12.86 -17.22
C TYR A 170 0.49 11.54 -17.89
N ASP A 171 0.50 11.51 -19.22
CA ASP A 171 0.22 10.32 -20.04
C ASP A 171 1.53 9.57 -20.35
N PHE A 172 1.63 8.28 -20.02
CA PHE A 172 2.86 7.52 -20.26
C PHE A 172 3.16 7.26 -21.74
N ASN A 173 2.13 7.15 -22.57
CA ASN A 173 2.24 6.84 -23.99
C ASN A 173 2.70 8.07 -24.77
N LYS A 174 2.14 9.24 -24.45
CA LYS A 174 2.46 10.51 -25.10
C LYS A 174 3.65 11.22 -24.45
N ARG A 175 3.95 10.88 -23.19
CA ARG A 175 5.00 11.49 -22.37
C ARG A 175 4.82 13.00 -22.18
N GLU A 176 3.57 13.42 -22.05
CA GLU A 176 3.18 14.83 -21.97
C GLU A 176 2.24 15.07 -20.79
N TRP A 177 2.27 16.30 -20.27
CA TRP A 177 1.31 16.80 -19.30
C TRP A 177 0.08 17.40 -19.99
N TYR A 178 -1.07 17.18 -19.39
CA TYR A 178 -2.34 17.80 -19.78
C TYR A 178 -2.95 18.52 -18.59
N THR A 179 -3.39 19.74 -18.80
CA THR A 179 -4.32 20.41 -17.88
C THR A 179 -5.71 19.78 -18.02
N CYS A 180 -6.36 19.52 -16.89
CA CYS A 180 -7.68 18.91 -16.81
C CYS A 180 -8.68 19.86 -16.15
N GLU A 181 -9.94 19.44 -16.03
CA GLU A 181 -10.92 20.17 -15.22
C GLU A 181 -10.43 20.30 -13.77
N SER A 182 -10.44 21.52 -13.23
CA SER A 182 -10.05 21.80 -11.84
C SER A 182 -10.90 20.99 -10.86
N MET A 183 -10.32 20.69 -9.69
CA MET A 183 -11.03 20.02 -8.60
C MET A 183 -12.32 20.78 -8.25
N PRO A 184 -13.38 20.07 -7.82
CA PRO A 184 -14.63 20.68 -7.38
C PRO A 184 -14.39 21.77 -6.33
N GLY A 185 -15.05 22.92 -6.48
CA GLY A 185 -14.88 24.08 -5.60
C GLY A 185 -15.19 23.81 -4.12
N SER A 186 -15.99 22.78 -3.83
CA SER A 186 -16.26 22.28 -2.47
C SER A 186 -14.99 21.80 -1.74
N LEU A 187 -13.95 21.41 -2.47
CA LEU A 187 -12.68 20.93 -1.91
C LEU A 187 -11.63 22.03 -1.75
N LYS A 188 -11.97 23.31 -2.00
CA LYS A 188 -11.02 24.43 -1.97
C LYS A 188 -10.29 24.56 -0.63
N GLU A 189 -11.00 24.36 0.47
CA GLU A 189 -10.44 24.46 1.82
C GLU A 189 -9.71 23.19 2.26
N SER A 190 -9.88 22.09 1.52
CA SER A 190 -9.33 20.76 1.82
C SER A 190 -8.50 20.18 0.66
N ALA A 191 -7.94 21.03 -0.21
CA ALA A 191 -7.24 20.61 -1.42
C ALA A 191 -5.91 19.87 -1.15
N ALA A 192 -5.36 19.96 0.05
CA ALA A 192 -4.13 19.27 0.44
C ALA A 192 -4.35 17.78 0.67
N SER A 193 -3.36 16.96 0.31
CA SER A 193 -3.43 15.49 0.47
C SER A 193 -3.64 15.04 1.92
N ALA A 194 -3.21 15.84 2.90
CA ALA A 194 -3.47 15.58 4.31
C ALA A 194 -4.97 15.44 4.64
N TRP A 195 -5.83 16.22 3.97
CA TRP A 195 -7.28 16.27 4.18
C TRP A 195 -8.07 15.29 3.31
N LEU A 196 -7.43 14.74 2.28
CA LEU A 196 -8.08 13.90 1.28
C LEU A 196 -7.64 12.45 1.44
N SER A 197 -8.57 11.54 1.20
CA SER A 197 -8.29 10.13 1.03
C SER A 197 -8.62 9.74 -0.41
N ILE A 198 -7.76 8.94 -1.02
CA ILE A 198 -7.87 8.62 -2.45
C ILE A 198 -7.87 7.11 -2.68
N ALA A 199 -8.61 6.70 -3.70
CA ALA A 199 -8.60 5.35 -4.22
C ALA A 199 -8.63 5.39 -5.74
N THR A 200 -8.14 4.35 -6.40
CA THR A 200 -8.16 4.23 -7.85
C THR A 200 -8.93 3.00 -8.24
N MET A 201 -9.84 3.14 -9.19
CA MET A 201 -10.70 2.06 -9.63
C MET A 201 -10.99 2.26 -11.10
N ASN A 202 -10.58 1.28 -11.92
CA ASN A 202 -10.58 1.40 -13.37
C ASN A 202 -9.78 2.67 -13.79
N ASP A 203 -10.35 3.49 -14.67
CA ASP A 203 -9.76 4.74 -15.17
C ASP A 203 -10.21 5.97 -14.37
N LYS A 204 -10.64 5.75 -13.12
CA LYS A 204 -11.13 6.81 -12.23
C LYS A 204 -10.26 6.96 -10.98
N LEU A 205 -9.98 8.21 -10.64
CA LEU A 205 -9.46 8.63 -9.34
C LEU A 205 -10.63 9.03 -8.46
N ILE A 206 -10.82 8.36 -7.33
CA ILE A 206 -11.84 8.70 -6.34
C ILE A 206 -11.17 9.47 -5.22
N VAL A 207 -11.78 10.59 -4.84
CA VAL A 207 -11.28 11.52 -3.83
C VAL A 207 -12.38 11.73 -2.80
N THR A 208 -12.09 11.45 -1.53
CA THR A 208 -12.99 11.67 -0.42
C THR A 208 -12.36 12.64 0.58
N GLU A 209 -13.08 13.70 0.94
CA GLU A 209 -12.70 14.56 2.05
C GLU A 209 -12.83 13.81 3.37
N LYS A 210 -11.72 13.71 4.10
CA LYS A 210 -11.61 12.83 5.28
C LYS A 210 -12.57 13.19 6.40
N GLN A 211 -13.03 14.43 6.53
CA GLN A 211 -13.88 14.85 7.65
C GLN A 211 -15.37 14.71 7.35
N THR A 212 -15.78 15.04 6.13
CA THR A 212 -17.19 15.12 5.74
C THR A 212 -17.68 13.85 5.04
N GLY A 213 -16.78 13.10 4.41
CA GLY A 213 -17.13 11.98 3.54
C GLY A 213 -17.63 12.41 2.16
N VAL A 214 -17.60 13.71 1.83
CA VAL A 214 -17.90 14.22 0.49
C VAL A 214 -16.90 13.61 -0.48
N THR A 215 -17.43 12.95 -1.51
CA THR A 215 -16.66 12.13 -2.44
C THR A 215 -16.91 12.58 -3.86
N HIS A 216 -15.85 12.66 -4.65
CA HIS A 216 -15.87 12.92 -6.07
C HIS A 216 -15.06 11.85 -6.78
N TRP A 217 -15.31 11.65 -8.07
CA TRP A 217 -14.35 10.96 -8.92
C TRP A 217 -13.92 11.84 -10.06
N PHE A 218 -12.69 11.66 -10.50
CA PHE A 218 -12.12 12.22 -11.71
C PHE A 218 -11.96 11.10 -12.72
N ASP A 219 -12.51 11.29 -13.90
CA ASP A 219 -12.42 10.36 -15.01
C ASP A 219 -11.26 10.77 -15.92
N THR A 220 -10.29 9.87 -16.11
CA THR A 220 -9.09 10.18 -16.90
C THR A 220 -9.33 10.19 -18.40
N GLU A 221 -10.39 9.53 -18.89
CA GLU A 221 -10.77 9.53 -20.30
C GLU A 221 -11.43 10.85 -20.68
N THR A 222 -12.42 11.28 -19.90
CA THR A 222 -13.14 12.55 -20.15
C THR A 222 -12.43 13.76 -19.56
N LYS A 223 -11.42 13.56 -18.71
CA LYS A 223 -10.67 14.59 -17.97
C LYS A 223 -11.56 15.50 -17.14
N SER A 224 -12.63 14.93 -16.59
CA SER A 224 -13.69 15.67 -15.90
C SER A 224 -14.08 15.03 -14.57
N TRP A 225 -14.70 15.82 -13.70
CA TRP A 225 -15.17 15.39 -12.39
C TRP A 225 -16.63 14.94 -12.41
N SER A 226 -17.01 14.11 -11.43
CA SER A 226 -18.42 13.87 -11.10
C SER A 226 -18.63 13.84 -9.58
N GLY A 227 -19.89 13.99 -9.18
CA GLY A 227 -20.30 14.17 -7.79
C GLY A 227 -20.85 15.59 -7.54
N PRO A 228 -20.99 16.00 -6.27
CA PRO A 228 -20.58 15.28 -5.06
C PRO A 228 -21.44 14.04 -4.78
N TYR A 229 -20.81 13.03 -4.19
CA TYR A 229 -21.45 11.85 -3.59
C TYR A 229 -21.20 11.87 -2.09
N ASN A 230 -22.24 11.65 -1.30
CA ASN A 230 -22.10 11.57 0.15
C ASN A 230 -22.06 10.10 0.58
N LEU A 231 -20.95 9.67 1.17
CA LEU A 231 -20.85 8.33 1.73
C LEU A 231 -21.80 8.21 2.93
N ASN A 232 -22.72 7.25 2.87
CA ASN A 232 -23.67 7.01 3.94
C ASN A 232 -23.49 5.59 4.51
N PRO A 233 -22.60 5.40 5.49
CA PRO A 233 -22.41 4.11 6.16
C PRO A 233 -23.54 3.74 7.14
N GLY A 234 -24.66 4.49 7.17
CA GLY A 234 -25.81 4.24 8.04
C GLY A 234 -25.60 4.67 9.50
N GLN A 235 -24.47 5.30 9.81
CA GLN A 235 -24.16 5.83 11.14
C GLN A 235 -23.17 7.01 11.08
N PRO A 236 -23.11 7.88 12.11
CA PRO A 236 -22.21 9.02 12.11
C PRO A 236 -20.73 8.62 12.13
N VAL A 237 -20.00 9.02 11.08
CA VAL A 237 -18.55 8.85 10.94
C VAL A 237 -17.88 10.22 10.92
N VAL A 238 -16.75 10.34 11.63
CA VAL A 238 -15.99 11.61 11.78
C VAL A 238 -14.67 11.62 11.02
N LYS A 239 -14.25 10.45 10.53
CA LYS A 239 -13.06 10.32 9.69
C LYS A 239 -13.29 9.25 8.65
N TYR A 240 -13.13 9.58 7.37
CA TYR A 240 -13.34 8.72 6.23
C TYR A 240 -11.99 8.50 5.55
N ASN A 241 -11.57 7.26 5.44
CA ASN A 241 -10.45 6.88 4.57
C ASN A 241 -10.97 5.85 3.57
N ILE A 242 -10.49 5.91 2.33
CA ILE A 242 -10.87 5.01 1.27
C ILE A 242 -9.64 4.29 0.69
N GLY A 243 -9.88 3.12 0.12
CA GLY A 243 -8.95 2.40 -0.73
C GLY A 243 -9.73 1.48 -1.68
N SER A 244 -9.03 0.74 -2.52
CA SER A 244 -9.67 -0.15 -3.50
C SER A 244 -9.04 -1.54 -3.51
N PHE A 245 -9.88 -2.54 -3.78
CA PHE A 245 -9.47 -3.93 -3.97
C PHE A 245 -10.50 -4.67 -4.82
N ASN A 246 -10.05 -5.39 -5.85
CA ASN A 246 -10.91 -6.22 -6.71
C ASN A 246 -12.15 -5.47 -7.23
N GLU A 247 -11.96 -4.26 -7.75
CA GLU A 247 -13.05 -3.38 -8.25
C GLU A 247 -14.06 -2.93 -7.18
N ASP A 248 -13.84 -3.31 -5.92
CA ASP A 248 -14.59 -2.79 -4.78
C ASP A 248 -13.85 -1.61 -4.15
N LEU A 249 -14.61 -0.70 -3.59
CA LEU A 249 -14.08 0.33 -2.71
C LEU A 249 -14.20 -0.13 -1.26
N ILE A 250 -13.18 0.17 -0.48
CA ILE A 250 -13.13 -0.10 0.96
C ILE A 250 -13.14 1.25 1.66
N LEU A 251 -14.14 1.47 2.51
CA LEU A 251 -14.19 2.60 3.44
C LEU A 251 -13.76 2.11 4.81
N VAL A 252 -12.83 2.82 5.43
CA VAL A 252 -12.53 2.69 6.86
C VAL A 252 -12.86 4.00 7.52
N GLY A 253 -13.73 3.92 8.54
CA GLY A 253 -14.31 5.08 9.17
C GLY A 253 -14.25 5.03 10.68
N LEU A 254 -13.97 6.18 11.31
CA LEU A 254 -14.07 6.33 12.76
C LEU A 254 -15.51 6.74 13.14
N CYS A 255 -16.22 5.89 13.86
CA CYS A 255 -17.60 6.15 14.30
C CYS A 255 -17.62 7.03 15.56
N LYS A 256 -18.43 8.10 15.55
CA LYS A 256 -18.48 9.11 16.63
C LYS A 256 -18.93 8.54 17.97
N ASN A 257 -19.94 7.67 17.96
CA ASN A 257 -20.65 7.28 19.17
C ASN A 257 -19.88 6.29 20.05
N VAL A 258 -18.93 5.55 19.46
CA VAL A 258 -18.21 4.45 20.12
C VAL A 258 -16.69 4.59 20.04
N GLU A 259 -16.17 5.63 19.36
CA GLU A 259 -14.75 5.79 19.00
C GLU A 259 -14.16 4.49 18.45
N ARG A 260 -14.82 3.87 17.46
CA ARG A 260 -14.33 2.64 16.83
C ARG A 260 -14.14 2.79 15.34
N PHE A 261 -13.11 2.13 14.84
CA PHE A 261 -12.93 1.96 13.41
C PHE A 261 -13.79 0.82 12.91
N LYS A 262 -14.56 1.11 11.87
CA LYS A 262 -15.29 0.10 11.12
C LYS A 262 -14.87 0.11 9.67
N ILE A 263 -15.11 -1.01 9.00
CA ILE A 263 -14.77 -1.24 7.60
C ILE A 263 -16.06 -1.54 6.85
N TRP A 264 -16.26 -0.83 5.75
CA TRP A 264 -17.35 -1.07 4.82
C TRP A 264 -16.79 -1.42 3.45
N LYS A 265 -17.46 -2.37 2.80
CA LYS A 265 -17.34 -2.58 1.37
C LYS A 265 -18.34 -1.66 0.67
N MET A 266 -17.89 -0.94 -0.36
CA MET A 266 -18.70 0.00 -1.12
C MET A 266 -18.82 -0.46 -2.57
N SER A 267 -20.05 -0.42 -3.07
CA SER A 267 -20.32 -0.69 -4.49
C SER A 267 -19.92 0.51 -5.35
N ALA A 268 -19.14 0.26 -6.40
CA ALA A 268 -18.60 1.26 -7.32
C ALA A 268 -19.65 2.20 -7.94
N GLY A 269 -20.86 1.71 -8.20
CA GLY A 269 -21.89 2.44 -8.95
C GLY A 269 -22.77 3.39 -8.14
N ASN A 270 -23.01 3.10 -6.85
CA ASN A 270 -23.96 3.85 -6.02
C ASN A 270 -23.43 4.20 -4.63
N PHE A 271 -22.16 3.87 -4.33
CA PHE A 271 -21.53 4.06 -3.03
C PHE A 271 -22.34 3.45 -1.87
N TYR A 272 -23.11 2.38 -2.13
CA TYR A 272 -23.80 1.63 -1.08
C TYR A 272 -22.78 0.98 -0.16
N CYS A 273 -22.86 1.28 1.13
CA CYS A 273 -21.94 0.80 2.16
C CYS A 273 -22.50 -0.46 2.85
N GLU A 274 -21.80 -1.58 2.73
CA GLU A 274 -22.03 -2.80 3.51
C GLU A 274 -20.96 -2.93 4.59
N GLU A 275 -21.34 -2.96 5.87
CA GLU A 275 -20.40 -3.17 6.97
C GLU A 275 -19.83 -4.59 6.92
N ILE A 276 -18.51 -4.71 6.89
CA ILE A 276 -17.81 -6.00 6.79
C ILE A 276 -16.86 -6.28 7.97
N GLY A 277 -16.67 -5.31 8.86
CA GLY A 277 -15.89 -5.53 10.08
C GLY A 277 -15.78 -4.33 11.00
N GLU A 278 -15.44 -4.61 12.24
CA GLU A 278 -15.19 -3.64 13.30
C GLU A 278 -13.85 -3.95 13.97
N MET A 279 -13.06 -2.90 14.22
CA MET A 279 -11.78 -3.02 14.90
C MET A 279 -11.99 -3.26 16.41
N PRO A 280 -11.37 -4.32 16.98
CA PRO A 280 -11.35 -4.52 18.42
C PRO A 280 -10.69 -3.34 19.16
N LEU A 281 -11.24 -2.95 20.31
CA LEU A 281 -10.76 -1.81 21.11
C LEU A 281 -9.26 -1.85 21.42
N ALA A 282 -8.73 -3.04 21.72
CA ALA A 282 -7.31 -3.23 22.03
C ALA A 282 -6.37 -2.80 20.88
N PHE A 283 -6.85 -2.69 19.64
CA PHE A 283 -6.09 -2.15 18.51
C PHE A 283 -6.38 -0.66 18.27
N VAL A 284 -7.59 -0.19 18.59
CA VAL A 284 -7.95 1.24 18.50
C VAL A 284 -7.05 2.08 19.39
N GLU A 285 -6.84 1.63 20.64
CA GLU A 285 -6.00 2.32 21.63
C GLU A 285 -4.55 2.45 21.15
N LYS A 286 -4.06 1.48 20.38
CA LYS A 286 -2.67 1.46 19.86
C LYS A 286 -2.44 2.40 18.69
N LEU A 287 -3.49 2.75 17.94
CA LEU A 287 -3.39 3.72 16.84
C LEU A 287 -3.54 5.17 17.31
N LYS A 288 -4.04 5.37 18.54
CA LYS A 288 -4.31 6.68 19.10
C LYS A 288 -2.99 7.34 19.50
N SER A 289 -2.62 8.42 18.81
CA SER A 289 -1.49 9.24 19.21
C SER A 289 -1.84 10.04 20.47
N GLU A 290 -0.89 10.17 21.39
CA GLU A 290 -1.04 11.04 22.56
C GLU A 290 -1.21 12.51 22.18
N SER A 291 -0.50 12.95 21.13
CA SER A 291 -0.46 14.35 20.71
C SER A 291 -1.55 14.69 19.70
N PHE A 292 -1.84 13.78 18.77
CA PHE A 292 -2.70 14.04 17.61
C PHE A 292 -4.00 13.22 17.61
N GLY A 293 -4.22 12.38 18.62
CA GLY A 293 -5.36 11.49 18.70
C GLY A 293 -5.48 10.62 17.45
N PHE A 294 -6.65 10.66 16.81
CA PHE A 294 -6.94 9.91 15.59
C PHE A 294 -6.75 10.73 14.29
N SER A 295 -6.32 12.00 14.38
CA SER A 295 -6.27 12.92 13.23
C SER A 295 -5.23 12.50 12.17
N SER A 296 -4.19 11.79 12.57
CA SER A 296 -3.07 11.35 11.72
C SER A 296 -3.15 9.90 11.24
N ILE A 297 -4.23 9.19 11.55
CA ILE A 297 -4.42 7.81 11.07
C ILE A 297 -4.65 7.81 9.56
N ASN A 298 -3.86 7.03 8.84
CA ASN A 298 -4.03 6.73 7.43
C ASN A 298 -4.23 5.23 7.23
N MET A 299 -4.58 4.84 6.01
CA MET A 299 -4.67 3.45 5.63
C MET A 299 -4.00 3.19 4.28
N LEU A 300 -3.62 1.93 4.08
CA LEU A 300 -3.34 1.37 2.77
C LEU A 300 -4.19 0.11 2.57
N VAL A 301 -4.79 -0.02 1.39
CA VAL A 301 -5.46 -1.25 0.98
C VAL A 301 -4.58 -1.94 -0.05
N ALA A 302 -4.27 -3.20 0.20
CA ALA A 302 -3.55 -4.05 -0.74
C ALA A 302 -4.18 -5.43 -0.72
N ARG A 303 -4.71 -5.88 -1.85
CA ARG A 303 -5.51 -7.10 -1.92
C ARG A 303 -6.59 -7.11 -0.82
N ASN A 304 -6.79 -8.23 -0.16
CA ASN A 304 -7.72 -8.39 0.97
C ASN A 304 -7.13 -7.92 2.32
N PHE A 305 -6.09 -7.08 2.32
CA PHE A 305 -5.46 -6.54 3.52
C PHE A 305 -5.67 -5.03 3.61
N VAL A 306 -6.04 -4.59 4.81
CA VAL A 306 -6.13 -3.17 5.17
C VAL A 306 -5.10 -2.90 6.25
N TYR A 307 -4.10 -2.08 5.94
CA TYR A 307 -3.08 -1.62 6.87
C TYR A 307 -3.49 -0.25 7.40
N MET A 308 -3.54 -0.09 8.71
CA MET A 308 -3.89 1.15 9.38
C MET A 308 -2.73 1.56 10.27
N TYR A 309 -2.32 2.81 10.17
CA TYR A 309 -1.15 3.31 10.87
C TYR A 309 -1.31 4.79 11.19
N ASN A 310 -0.59 5.25 12.20
CA ASN A 310 -0.48 6.66 12.52
C ASN A 310 0.70 7.27 11.75
N SER A 311 0.50 8.32 10.96
CA SER A 311 1.60 8.92 10.16
C SER A 311 2.70 9.58 11.00
N TRP A 312 2.43 9.89 12.28
CA TRP A 312 3.42 10.43 13.21
C TRP A 312 4.09 9.37 14.08
N GLU A 313 3.44 8.22 14.25
CA GLU A 313 3.86 7.11 15.13
C GLU A 313 3.76 5.79 14.33
N VAL A 314 4.55 5.70 13.25
CA VAL A 314 4.47 4.60 12.27
C VAL A 314 4.97 3.25 12.83
N GLU A 315 5.55 3.24 14.04
CA GLU A 315 6.02 2.01 14.70
C GLU A 315 4.90 1.01 14.96
N GLU A 316 3.66 1.49 15.13
CA GLU A 316 2.47 0.69 15.38
C GLU A 316 1.59 0.64 14.12
N VAL A 317 1.44 -0.55 13.55
CA VAL A 317 0.57 -0.82 12.42
C VAL A 317 -0.45 -1.88 12.79
N VAL A 318 -1.73 -1.59 12.56
CA VAL A 318 -2.82 -2.55 12.70
C VAL A 318 -3.20 -3.07 11.33
N VAL A 319 -3.29 -4.39 11.20
CA VAL A 319 -3.58 -5.08 9.95
C VAL A 319 -4.91 -5.80 10.07
N CYS A 320 -5.79 -5.60 9.10
CA CYS A 320 -7.03 -6.33 8.94
C CYS A 320 -7.00 -7.18 7.68
N GLU A 321 -7.09 -8.49 7.82
CA GLU A 321 -7.29 -9.43 6.72
C GLU A 321 -8.80 -9.66 6.52
N LEU A 322 -9.30 -9.30 5.35
CA LEU A 322 -10.69 -9.50 4.92
C LEU A 322 -10.85 -10.95 4.44
N THR A 323 -11.70 -11.75 5.11
CA THR A 323 -11.95 -13.15 4.73
C THR A 323 -13.26 -13.31 3.99
N SER A 324 -13.22 -13.96 2.82
CA SER A 324 -14.39 -14.14 1.95
C SER A 324 -15.41 -15.15 2.48
N ARG A 325 -15.00 -16.06 3.36
CA ARG A 325 -15.83 -17.23 3.74
C ARG A 325 -16.85 -16.96 4.85
N GLN A 326 -16.69 -15.92 5.67
CA GLN A 326 -17.57 -15.71 6.84
C GLN A 326 -17.84 -14.24 7.19
N ARG A 327 -17.50 -13.26 6.33
CA ARG A 327 -17.53 -11.82 6.71
C ARG A 327 -16.78 -11.56 8.02
N ARG A 328 -15.75 -12.35 8.31
CA ARG A 328 -14.93 -12.21 9.49
C ARG A 328 -13.68 -11.45 9.11
N THR A 329 -13.37 -10.42 9.87
CA THR A 329 -12.10 -9.73 9.81
C THR A 329 -11.14 -10.36 10.80
N ARG A 330 -9.91 -10.61 10.36
CA ARG A 330 -8.82 -11.02 11.26
C ARG A 330 -7.93 -9.82 11.50
N TRP A 331 -7.79 -9.45 12.77
CA TRP A 331 -6.99 -8.32 13.19
C TRP A 331 -5.66 -8.79 13.77
N LEU A 332 -4.59 -8.11 13.39
CA LEU A 332 -3.22 -8.38 13.81
C LEU A 332 -2.55 -7.03 14.10
N GLN A 333 -1.70 -7.00 15.13
CA GLN A 333 -0.80 -5.88 15.37
C GLN A 333 0.57 -6.23 14.81
N VAL A 334 1.20 -5.24 14.20
CA VAL A 334 2.55 -5.32 13.67
C VAL A 334 3.33 -4.14 14.24
N VAL A 335 4.40 -4.45 14.96
CA VAL A 335 5.29 -3.43 15.51
C VAL A 335 6.59 -3.47 14.72
N GLU A 336 7.00 -2.33 14.17
CA GLU A 336 8.31 -2.19 13.56
C GLU A 336 9.36 -2.06 14.68
N ARG A 337 10.06 -3.15 14.99
CA ARG A 337 11.07 -3.17 16.08
C ARG A 337 12.39 -2.47 15.72
N ALA A 338 12.49 -1.88 14.53
CA ALA A 338 13.67 -1.14 14.12
C ALA A 338 13.66 0.25 14.78
N LYS A 339 14.14 0.32 16.04
CA LYS A 339 14.55 1.58 16.64
C LYS A 339 15.59 2.22 15.71
N CYS A 340 15.29 3.40 15.18
CA CYS A 340 16.36 4.27 14.70
C CYS A 340 17.29 4.50 15.88
N GLY A 341 18.53 4.04 15.78
CA GLY A 341 19.59 4.53 16.65
C GLY A 341 19.60 6.05 16.52
N GLY A 342 19.28 6.74 17.62
CA GLY A 342 19.35 8.18 17.67
C GLY A 342 20.78 8.64 17.41
N ALA A 343 20.89 9.70 16.62
CA ALA A 343 21.99 10.65 16.68
C ALA A 343 21.40 12.05 16.49
#